data_AF-A0A0B7FNF2-F1
#
_entry.id   AF-A0A0B7FNF2-F1
#
_cell.length_a   1.000
_cell.length_b   1.000
_cell.length_c   1.000
_cell.angle_alpha   90.00
_cell.angle_beta   90.00
_cell.angle_gamma   90.00
#
_symmetry.space_group_name_H-M   'P 1'
#
loop_
_entity.id
_entity.type
_entity.pdbx_description
1 polymer ?
#
loop_
_entity_poly.entity_id
_entity_poly.type
_entity_poly.pdbx_seq_one_letter_code
_entity_poly.pdbx_strand_id
1 'polypeptide(L)'
;MYSSLFVARADQEGISHRRPCKEVDTSSTLPAKSEYHYHVAISQSFTRAERGRIEGNILQRRLLTFGKNSGDSSKNTYFNDESRERHTWSIGIQGRFLKEINGNDVLFGNVFDRPLNLPWGFSAALNFAQYVDPSLEHDLYGEKPWALSPFLSTMPYLQRTEFDPVTPVPMDMTKPMAAEQSNPPLALALESDPTPAARRKYFADESHRKEITFTPRDLIQADFVHGYLQFPSLTIALPGGVQFDLMYYYDERPVHFVCKERGTEETFFVVSFTVIKDTEEPEQGEVNDAIPVDSSDID
;
A
#
# COMPACT_ATOMS: atom_id res chain seq x y z
N MET A 1 26.00 -36.14 -48.13
CA MET A 1 26.78 -35.74 -46.94
C MET A 1 25.98 -36.20 -45.72
N TYR A 2 26.24 -37.41 -45.22
CA TYR A 2 26.98 -37.68 -43.96
C TYR A 2 26.47 -36.81 -42.78
N SER A 3 26.04 -37.31 -41.61
CA SER A 3 26.09 -38.66 -41.05
C SER A 3 25.38 -38.73 -39.68
N SER A 4 24.72 -39.86 -39.41
CA SER A 4 24.68 -40.69 -38.16
C SER A 4 24.43 -40.05 -36.77
N LEU A 5 23.32 -40.40 -36.08
CA LEU A 5 23.08 -41.57 -35.18
C LEU A 5 23.71 -41.44 -33.78
N PHE A 6 22.93 -41.65 -32.71
CA PHE A 6 22.90 -42.94 -31.98
C PHE A 6 21.72 -43.04 -30.98
N VAL A 7 21.13 -44.23 -30.96
CA VAL A 7 20.12 -44.76 -30.03
C VAL A 7 20.85 -45.59 -28.97
N ALA A 8 20.39 -45.60 -27.72
CA ALA A 8 20.52 -46.77 -26.86
C ALA A 8 19.43 -46.83 -25.79
N ARG A 9 18.68 -47.93 -25.80
CA ARG A 9 17.79 -48.44 -24.76
C ARG A 9 18.34 -49.83 -24.42
N ALA A 10 18.42 -50.19 -23.14
CA ALA A 10 18.63 -51.57 -22.72
C ALA A 10 18.04 -51.80 -21.32
N ASP A 11 17.29 -52.90 -21.22
CA ASP A 11 16.56 -53.43 -20.07
C ASP A 11 17.41 -54.41 -19.22
N GLN A 12 16.86 -54.69 -18.02
CA GLN A 12 16.86 -55.96 -17.25
C GLN A 12 17.97 -56.35 -16.23
N GLU A 13 17.49 -56.41 -14.97
CA GLU A 13 17.63 -57.39 -13.86
C GLU A 13 18.95 -58.12 -13.49
N GLY A 14 19.22 -58.20 -12.16
CA GLY A 14 20.09 -59.24 -11.56
C GLY A 14 20.71 -58.97 -10.16
N ILE A 15 19.95 -59.22 -9.09
CA ILE A 15 20.26 -59.95 -7.82
C ILE A 15 21.61 -59.76 -7.03
N SER A 16 21.43 -59.42 -5.73
CA SER A 16 22.18 -59.84 -4.49
C SER A 16 23.57 -59.28 -4.10
N HIS A 17 23.65 -58.47 -3.03
CA HIS A 17 24.00 -58.90 -1.66
C HIS A 17 24.00 -57.73 -0.65
N ARG A 18 23.33 -57.92 0.50
CA ARG A 18 23.33 -57.02 1.67
C ARG A 18 24.61 -57.16 2.51
N ARG A 19 25.10 -56.05 3.11
CA ARG A 19 25.28 -55.86 4.57
C ARG A 19 25.62 -54.38 4.90
N PRO A 20 25.40 -53.91 6.14
CA PRO A 20 24.72 -52.64 6.41
C PRO A 20 25.67 -51.49 6.80
N CYS A 21 25.31 -50.25 6.45
CA CYS A 21 25.78 -49.06 7.15
C CYS A 21 24.61 -48.46 7.93
N LYS A 22 24.89 -48.15 9.20
CA LYS A 22 23.96 -47.74 10.24
C LYS A 22 23.15 -46.51 9.83
N GLU A 23 21.82 -46.59 9.99
CA GLU A 23 20.96 -45.42 10.11
C GLU A 23 21.40 -44.62 11.35
N VAL A 24 21.77 -43.36 11.13
CA VAL A 24 21.73 -42.33 12.15
C VAL A 24 20.42 -41.61 11.92
N ASP A 25 19.48 -41.83 12.82
CA ASP A 25 18.19 -41.18 12.86
C ASP A 25 18.40 -39.72 13.27
N THR A 26 18.44 -38.81 12.30
CA THR A 26 18.30 -37.37 12.53
C THR A 26 16.91 -36.96 12.08
N SER A 27 15.90 -37.29 12.89
CA SER A 27 14.65 -36.54 12.97
C SER A 27 14.95 -35.12 13.46
N SER A 28 15.49 -34.27 12.59
CA SER A 28 15.44 -32.82 12.76
C SER A 28 14.13 -32.35 12.14
N THR A 29 13.08 -32.31 12.95
CA THR A 29 11.83 -31.64 12.63
C THR A 29 12.18 -30.19 12.26
N LEU A 30 11.95 -29.80 11.00
CA LEU A 30 12.01 -28.40 10.60
C LEU A 30 11.05 -27.63 11.52
N PRO A 31 11.47 -26.52 12.15
CA PRO A 31 10.53 -25.73 12.92
C PRO A 31 9.41 -25.26 11.98
N ALA A 32 8.17 -25.43 12.42
CA ALA A 32 7.00 -24.89 11.76
C ALA A 32 7.25 -23.39 11.50
N LYS A 33 7.01 -22.94 10.26
CA LYS A 33 7.05 -21.52 9.93
C LYS A 33 6.07 -20.82 10.88
N SER A 34 6.60 -20.01 11.79
CA SER A 34 5.80 -19.10 12.60
C SER A 34 4.97 -18.24 11.66
N GLU A 35 3.66 -18.39 11.72
CA GLU A 35 2.70 -17.62 10.93
C GLU A 35 2.61 -16.24 11.58
N TYR A 36 3.46 -15.31 11.15
CA TYR A 36 3.46 -13.96 11.68
C TYR A 36 2.12 -13.29 11.37
N HIS A 37 1.38 -12.94 12.42
CA HIS A 37 0.22 -12.08 12.30
C HIS A 37 0.67 -10.61 12.31
N TYR A 38 0.32 -9.88 11.25
CA TYR A 38 0.65 -8.46 11.09
C TYR A 38 -0.63 -7.63 11.10
N HIS A 39 -0.64 -6.57 11.89
CA HIS A 39 -1.68 -5.56 11.91
C HIS A 39 -1.12 -4.21 11.51
N VAL A 40 -1.59 -3.65 10.40
CA VAL A 40 -1.25 -2.27 10.05
C VAL A 40 -2.01 -1.34 10.99
N ALA A 41 -1.32 -0.69 11.92
CA ALA A 41 -1.87 0.45 12.64
C ALA A 41 -1.78 1.70 11.80
N ILE A 42 -2.91 2.38 11.77
CA ILE A 42 -3.14 3.52 10.92
C ILE A 42 -3.21 4.73 11.85
N SER A 43 -2.15 5.52 11.84
CA SER A 43 -2.14 6.81 12.52
C SER A 43 -2.36 7.91 11.47
N GLN A 44 -3.52 8.53 11.52
CA GLN A 44 -3.73 9.78 10.80
C GLN A 44 -3.20 10.91 11.66
N SER A 45 -2.18 11.60 11.16
CA SER A 45 -1.89 12.95 11.61
C SER A 45 -2.32 13.87 10.49
N PHE A 46 -3.43 14.58 10.69
CA PHE A 46 -3.41 15.95 10.20
C PHE A 46 -2.27 16.60 10.97
N THR A 47 -1.18 16.94 10.30
CA THR A 47 -0.62 18.24 10.60
C THR A 47 -1.80 19.18 10.37
N ARG A 48 -2.51 19.54 11.44
CA ARG A 48 -3.56 20.56 11.45
C ARG A 48 -3.05 21.64 10.51
N ALA A 49 -3.62 21.68 9.30
CA ALA A 49 -2.97 22.19 8.09
C ALA A 49 -2.01 23.30 8.47
N GLU A 50 -0.69 23.04 8.45
CA GLU A 50 0.26 24.07 8.82
C GLU A 50 -0.08 25.28 7.95
N ARG A 51 -0.61 26.35 8.59
CA ARG A 51 -1.11 27.60 7.98
C ARG A 51 -2.50 27.64 7.31
N GLY A 52 -3.39 26.64 7.42
CA GLY A 52 -4.77 26.77 6.91
C GLY A 52 -4.85 26.94 5.38
N ARG A 53 -4.16 26.07 4.64
CA ARG A 53 -4.18 26.05 3.16
C ARG A 53 -5.14 25.03 2.57
N ILE A 54 -5.59 24.04 3.34
CA ILE A 54 -6.62 23.09 2.93
C ILE A 54 -7.66 22.92 4.04
N GLU A 55 -8.87 22.59 3.62
CA GLU A 55 -9.96 22.16 4.50
C GLU A 55 -10.56 20.88 3.91
N GLY A 56 -10.72 19.85 4.73
CA GLY A 56 -11.31 18.60 4.26
C GLY A 56 -11.11 17.43 5.20
N ASN A 57 -11.58 16.28 4.73
CA ASN A 57 -11.56 15.00 5.40
C ASN A 57 -10.66 14.04 4.63
N ILE A 58 -9.91 13.22 5.35
CA ILE A 58 -9.13 12.12 4.79
C ILE A 58 -9.65 10.84 5.44
N LEU A 59 -10.14 9.91 4.62
CA LEU A 59 -10.61 8.62 5.06
C LEU A 59 -9.71 7.52 4.52
N GLN A 60 -8.93 6.95 5.42
CA GLN A 60 -8.10 5.78 5.13
C GLN A 60 -8.91 4.51 5.35
N ARG A 61 -8.91 3.62 4.37
CA ARG A 61 -9.65 2.35 4.43
C ARG A 61 -8.70 1.18 4.24
N ARG A 62 -8.96 0.11 4.98
CA ARG A 62 -8.28 -1.18 4.82
C ARG A 62 -9.30 -2.31 4.86
N LEU A 63 -9.10 -3.30 4.01
CA LEU A 63 -9.78 -4.59 4.14
C LEU A 63 -9.08 -5.37 5.25
N LEU A 64 -9.76 -5.53 6.38
CA LEU A 64 -9.33 -6.40 7.46
C LEU A 64 -9.83 -7.81 7.16
N THR A 65 -9.05 -8.57 6.38
CA THR A 65 -9.28 -10.01 6.24
C THR A 65 -8.73 -10.69 7.48
N PHE A 66 -9.48 -10.65 8.59
CA PHE A 66 -9.15 -11.48 9.75
C PHE A 66 -9.53 -12.93 9.44
N GLY A 67 -8.56 -13.83 9.54
CA GLY A 67 -8.85 -15.22 9.80
C GLY A 67 -9.70 -15.30 11.07
N LYS A 68 -10.88 -15.91 10.94
CA LYS A 68 -11.77 -16.45 11.98
C LYS A 68 -11.80 -15.74 13.36
N ASN A 69 -13.00 -15.24 13.67
CA ASN A 69 -13.54 -14.95 15.01
C ASN A 69 -13.03 -13.69 15.72
N SER A 70 -13.46 -12.53 15.24
CA SER A 70 -13.73 -11.38 16.12
C SER A 70 -15.09 -10.79 15.76
N GLY A 71 -16.01 -10.82 16.72
CA GLY A 71 -17.45 -10.58 16.56
C GLY A 71 -17.87 -9.14 16.31
N ASP A 72 -16.98 -8.28 15.80
CA ASP A 72 -17.32 -6.91 15.40
C ASP A 72 -16.95 -6.67 13.94
N SER A 73 -17.68 -7.38 13.07
CA SER A 73 -17.71 -7.09 11.65
C SER A 73 -18.41 -5.76 11.40
N SER A 74 -17.71 -4.64 11.58
CA SER A 74 -18.10 -3.43 10.85
C SER A 74 -17.99 -3.80 9.36
N LYS A 75 -19.12 -4.14 8.74
CA LYS A 75 -19.19 -4.52 7.33
C LYS A 75 -18.57 -3.40 6.52
N ASN A 76 -17.33 -3.55 6.10
CA ASN A 76 -16.66 -2.57 5.28
C ASN A 76 -17.27 -2.63 3.88
N THR A 77 -18.38 -1.92 3.68
CA THR A 77 -19.16 -1.91 2.43
C THR A 77 -18.34 -1.39 1.25
N TYR A 78 -17.24 -0.69 1.51
CA TYR A 78 -16.36 -0.12 0.50
C TYR A 78 -15.69 -1.17 -0.39
N PHE A 79 -15.06 -2.18 0.22
CA PHE A 79 -14.34 -3.23 -0.53
C PHE A 79 -15.25 -4.36 -1.00
N ASN A 80 -16.52 -4.36 -0.58
CA ASN A 80 -17.54 -5.26 -1.10
C ASN A 80 -18.11 -4.81 -2.45
N ASP A 81 -17.76 -3.60 -2.90
CA ASP A 81 -18.13 -3.08 -4.22
C ASP A 81 -17.32 -3.78 -5.31
N GLU A 82 -17.97 -4.15 -6.43
CA GLU A 82 -17.32 -4.82 -7.56
C GLU A 82 -16.12 -4.04 -8.10
N SER A 83 -16.18 -2.69 -8.06
CA SER A 83 -15.06 -1.83 -8.48
C SER A 83 -13.85 -1.86 -7.53
N ARG A 84 -13.96 -2.55 -6.39
CA ARG A 84 -12.93 -2.64 -5.34
C ARG A 84 -12.52 -4.07 -4.96
N GLU A 85 -13.06 -5.10 -5.62
CA GLU A 85 -12.82 -6.52 -5.31
C GLU A 85 -11.33 -6.94 -5.18
N ARG A 86 -10.44 -6.30 -5.95
CA ARG A 86 -9.00 -6.64 -5.98
C ARG A 86 -8.12 -5.73 -5.12
N HIS A 87 -8.74 -4.85 -4.33
CA HIS A 87 -8.04 -3.83 -3.56
C HIS A 87 -8.19 -4.11 -2.07
N THR A 88 -7.10 -3.99 -1.32
CA THR A 88 -7.07 -4.28 0.12
C THR A 88 -6.90 -3.04 0.98
N TRP A 89 -6.70 -1.88 0.36
CA TRP A 89 -6.50 -0.60 1.01
C TRP A 89 -6.87 0.56 0.07
N SER A 90 -7.20 1.71 0.64
CA SER A 90 -7.29 2.97 -0.08
C SER A 90 -7.03 4.17 0.82
N ILE A 91 -6.64 5.29 0.20
CA ILE A 91 -6.58 6.61 0.83
C ILE A 91 -7.62 7.49 0.12
N GLY A 92 -8.79 7.64 0.73
CA GLY A 92 -9.83 8.56 0.28
C GLY A 92 -9.55 9.97 0.81
N ILE A 93 -9.65 10.96 -0.06
CA ILE A 93 -9.44 12.36 0.25
C ILE A 93 -10.67 13.13 -0.24
N GLN A 94 -11.21 14.02 0.60
CA GLN A 94 -12.26 14.94 0.21
C GLN A 94 -12.02 16.29 0.85
N GLY A 95 -11.84 17.34 0.05
CA GLY A 95 -11.53 18.65 0.58
C GLY A 95 -11.41 19.72 -0.49
N ARG A 96 -10.97 20.90 -0.06
CA ARG A 96 -10.72 22.05 -0.91
C ARG A 96 -9.43 22.75 -0.48
N PHE A 97 -8.82 23.46 -1.43
CA PHE A 97 -7.74 24.39 -1.12
C PHE A 97 -8.34 25.73 -0.67
N LEU A 98 -7.77 26.33 0.36
CA LEU A 98 -8.21 27.62 0.92
C LEU A 98 -7.58 28.82 0.19
N LYS A 99 -6.62 28.56 -0.70
CA LYS A 99 -6.01 29.53 -1.61
C LYS A 99 -5.89 28.89 -2.98
N GLU A 100 -5.82 29.73 -4.00
CA GLU A 100 -5.56 29.27 -5.36
C GLU A 100 -4.21 28.55 -5.44
N ILE A 101 -4.18 27.43 -6.16
CA ILE A 101 -2.96 26.66 -6.42
C ILE A 101 -3.01 26.07 -7.82
N ASN A 102 -1.88 26.13 -8.53
CA ASN A 102 -1.76 25.51 -9.83
C ASN A 102 -1.75 23.97 -9.69
N GLY A 103 -2.51 23.28 -10.56
CA GLY A 103 -2.63 21.83 -10.52
C GLY A 103 -1.30 21.10 -10.77
N ASN A 104 -0.34 21.73 -11.45
CA ASN A 104 1.01 21.19 -11.63
C ASN A 104 1.86 21.17 -10.36
N ASP A 105 1.51 22.03 -9.40
CA ASP A 105 2.27 22.23 -8.18
C ASP A 105 1.76 21.35 -7.03
N VAL A 106 0.63 20.65 -7.21
CA VAL A 106 0.14 19.68 -6.23
C VAL A 106 0.77 18.32 -6.53
N LEU A 107 1.63 17.84 -5.64
CA LEU A 107 2.28 16.54 -5.72
C LEU A 107 1.71 15.58 -4.68
N PHE A 108 1.67 14.30 -5.04
CA PHE A 108 1.33 13.22 -4.13
C PHE A 108 2.22 12.01 -4.34
N GLY A 109 2.56 11.32 -3.27
CA GLY A 109 3.32 10.08 -3.32
C GLY A 109 3.99 9.80 -1.99
N ASN A 110 5.12 9.11 -2.02
CA ASN A 110 5.81 8.64 -0.84
C ASN A 110 7.01 9.51 -0.50
N VAL A 111 7.18 9.78 0.80
CA VAL A 111 8.39 10.42 1.36
C VAL A 111 8.88 9.55 2.50
N PHE A 112 10.20 9.43 2.60
CA PHE A 112 10.87 8.62 3.60
C PHE A 112 11.83 9.51 4.42
N ASP A 113 11.82 9.33 5.73
CA ASP A 113 12.59 10.17 6.64
C ASP A 113 14.10 9.89 6.62
N ARG A 114 14.51 8.76 6.02
CA ARG A 114 15.89 8.24 6.02
C ARG A 114 16.14 7.36 4.78
N PRO A 115 17.40 7.08 4.43
CA PRO A 115 17.76 6.23 3.29
C PRO A 115 17.08 4.86 3.31
N LEU A 116 16.75 4.35 2.12
CA LEU A 116 16.13 3.04 1.91
C LEU A 116 17.19 1.96 1.63
N ASN A 117 16.99 0.77 2.22
CA ASN A 117 17.76 -0.43 1.86
C ASN A 117 17.07 -1.15 0.70
N LEU A 118 17.42 -0.79 -0.53
CA LEU A 118 16.76 -1.33 -1.73
C LEU A 118 17.25 -2.75 -2.07
N PRO A 119 16.34 -3.71 -2.33
CA PRO A 119 16.71 -5.05 -2.79
C PRO A 119 17.53 -5.04 -4.08
N TRP A 120 18.36 -6.07 -4.26
CA TRP A 120 18.88 -6.41 -5.58
C TRP A 120 17.71 -6.66 -6.55
N GLY A 121 17.65 -5.91 -7.65
CA GLY A 121 16.54 -5.97 -8.62
C GLY A 121 15.44 -4.93 -8.44
N PHE A 122 15.53 -4.02 -7.46
CA PHE A 122 14.55 -2.94 -7.24
C PHE A 122 14.33 -2.03 -8.47
N SER A 123 15.32 -1.95 -9.37
CA SER A 123 15.17 -1.24 -10.65
C SER A 123 13.98 -1.74 -11.49
N ALA A 124 13.61 -3.01 -11.38
CA ALA A 124 12.43 -3.55 -12.06
C ALA A 124 11.12 -2.98 -11.48
N ALA A 125 11.03 -2.86 -10.15
CA ALA A 125 9.88 -2.25 -9.49
C ALA A 125 9.79 -0.75 -9.81
N LEU A 126 10.92 -0.06 -9.88
CA LEU A 126 10.98 1.35 -10.26
C LEU A 126 10.54 1.58 -11.72
N ASN A 127 11.07 0.79 -12.66
CA ASN A 127 10.66 0.84 -14.06
C ASN A 127 9.16 0.54 -14.22
N PHE A 128 8.63 -0.39 -13.43
CA PHE A 128 7.20 -0.68 -13.43
C PHE A 128 6.38 0.50 -12.88
N ALA A 129 6.82 1.13 -11.79
CA ALA A 129 6.17 2.30 -11.23
C ALA A 129 6.10 3.44 -12.26
N GLN A 130 7.19 3.69 -13.00
CA GLN A 130 7.24 4.67 -14.09
C GLN A 130 6.43 4.26 -15.32
N TYR A 131 6.29 2.96 -15.58
CA TYR A 131 5.40 2.47 -16.64
C TYR A 131 3.93 2.73 -16.31
N VAL A 132 3.53 2.54 -15.04
CA VAL A 132 2.17 2.82 -14.55
C VAL A 132 1.90 4.32 -14.45
N ASP A 133 2.88 5.07 -13.96
CA ASP A 133 2.85 6.52 -13.82
C ASP A 133 4.09 7.14 -14.48
N PRO A 134 3.99 7.52 -15.77
CA PRO A 134 5.09 8.15 -16.51
C PRO A 134 5.54 9.50 -15.95
N SER A 135 4.71 10.10 -15.08
CA SER A 135 5.01 11.39 -14.44
C SER A 135 5.65 11.24 -13.05
N LEU A 136 5.99 10.01 -12.65
CA LEU A 136 6.66 9.73 -11.40
C LEU A 136 8.10 10.23 -11.41
N GLU A 137 8.36 11.20 -10.55
CA GLU A 137 9.69 11.68 -10.20
C GLU A 137 10.12 11.03 -8.89
N HIS A 138 11.42 10.76 -8.72
CA HIS A 138 11.91 10.16 -7.48
C HIS A 138 13.38 10.49 -7.24
N ASP A 139 13.75 10.52 -5.96
CA ASP A 139 15.12 10.36 -5.50
C ASP A 139 15.10 9.28 -4.42
N LEU A 140 15.41 8.04 -4.79
CA LEU A 140 15.36 6.92 -3.85
C LEU A 140 16.71 6.62 -3.18
N TYR A 141 17.76 7.33 -3.61
CA TYR A 141 19.14 7.11 -3.15
C TYR A 141 19.65 8.26 -2.27
N GLY A 142 18.91 9.37 -2.19
CA GLY A 142 19.21 10.50 -1.32
C GLY A 142 19.03 10.21 0.18
N GLU A 143 19.43 11.17 1.01
CA GLU A 143 19.32 11.09 2.47
C GLU A 143 17.87 11.05 2.98
N LYS A 144 16.97 11.70 2.24
CA LYS A 144 15.53 11.69 2.45
C LYS A 144 14.85 11.24 1.17
N PRO A 145 14.72 9.91 0.98
CA PRO A 145 14.16 9.37 -0.24
C PRO A 145 12.72 9.84 -0.48
N TRP A 146 12.35 9.97 -1.74
CA TRP A 146 10.97 10.29 -2.12
C TRP A 146 10.64 9.75 -3.52
N ALA A 147 9.35 9.52 -3.74
CA ALA A 147 8.78 9.19 -5.04
C ALA A 147 7.43 9.91 -5.13
N LEU A 148 7.35 10.95 -5.96
CA LEU A 148 6.24 11.88 -6.04
C LEU A 148 5.80 12.05 -7.48
N SER A 149 4.49 12.18 -7.66
CA SER A 149 3.88 12.44 -8.95
C SER A 149 2.91 13.60 -8.84
N PRO A 150 2.58 14.30 -9.94
CA PRO A 150 1.49 15.25 -9.96
C PRO A 150 0.17 14.61 -9.53
N PHE A 151 -0.56 15.28 -8.64
CA PHE A 151 -1.82 14.80 -8.07
C PHE A 151 -2.86 14.46 -9.16
N LEU A 152 -2.92 15.31 -10.19
CA LEU A 152 -3.82 15.17 -11.34
C LEU A 152 -3.54 13.94 -12.21
N SER A 153 -2.32 13.39 -12.20
CA SER A 153 -1.95 12.22 -13.01
C SER A 153 -1.78 10.95 -12.19
N THR A 154 -1.45 11.04 -10.91
CA THR A 154 -1.16 9.87 -10.08
C THR A 154 -2.42 9.25 -9.47
N MET A 155 -3.43 10.06 -9.14
CA MET A 155 -4.63 9.56 -8.49
C MET A 155 -5.38 8.58 -9.40
N PRO A 156 -5.68 7.34 -8.96
CA PRO A 156 -6.49 6.37 -9.71
C PRO A 156 -7.89 6.86 -9.99
N TYR A 157 -8.51 7.54 -9.02
CA TYR A 157 -9.80 8.22 -9.16
C TYR A 157 -9.68 9.63 -8.62
N LEU A 158 -10.17 10.60 -9.40
CA LEU A 158 -10.18 12.01 -9.03
C LEU A 158 -11.36 12.71 -9.69
N GLN A 159 -12.09 13.50 -8.92
CA GLN A 159 -13.04 14.45 -9.47
C GLN A 159 -12.98 15.79 -8.76
N ARG A 160 -13.38 16.82 -9.49
CA ARG A 160 -13.51 18.19 -9.01
C ARG A 160 -14.92 18.67 -9.32
N THR A 161 -15.64 19.10 -8.30
CA THR A 161 -16.97 19.71 -8.46
C THR A 161 -16.98 21.12 -7.90
N GLU A 162 -17.72 22.01 -8.56
CA GLU A 162 -18.00 23.34 -8.03
C GLU A 162 -18.68 23.23 -6.66
N PHE A 163 -18.22 24.04 -5.72
CA PHE A 163 -18.60 23.96 -4.32
C PHE A 163 -18.62 25.35 -3.70
N ASP A 164 -19.61 25.61 -2.85
CA ASP A 164 -19.71 26.89 -2.16
C ASP A 164 -18.63 27.01 -1.06
N PRO A 165 -17.74 28.03 -1.10
CA PRO A 165 -16.71 28.26 -0.10
C PRO A 165 -17.23 28.39 1.34
N VAL A 166 -18.51 28.73 1.53
CA VAL A 166 -19.10 28.88 2.88
C VAL A 166 -19.72 27.58 3.38
N THR A 167 -19.98 26.62 2.48
CA THR A 167 -20.55 25.32 2.85
C THR A 167 -19.47 24.44 3.50
N PRO A 168 -19.74 23.80 4.66
CA PRO A 168 -18.82 22.87 5.28
C PRO A 168 -18.54 21.65 4.39
N VAL A 169 -17.28 21.20 4.33
CA VAL A 169 -16.91 20.02 3.54
C VAL A 169 -17.65 18.77 4.07
N PRO A 170 -18.33 17.99 3.22
CA PRO A 170 -19.05 16.80 3.68
C PRO A 170 -18.09 15.79 4.32
N MET A 171 -18.56 15.02 5.31
CA MET A 171 -17.74 14.01 5.98
C MET A 171 -17.86 12.61 5.37
N ASP A 172 -18.94 12.34 4.63
CA ASP A 172 -19.21 11.01 4.10
C ASP A 172 -18.39 10.71 2.85
N MET A 173 -17.57 9.66 2.93
CA MET A 173 -16.97 8.98 1.77
C MET A 173 -17.17 7.46 1.87
N THR A 174 -18.27 6.98 2.43
CA THR A 174 -18.49 5.55 2.70
C THR A 174 -18.58 4.68 1.43
N LYS A 175 -18.90 5.30 0.28
CA LYS A 175 -19.00 4.63 -1.02
C LYS A 175 -17.77 4.89 -1.90
N PRO A 176 -17.29 3.87 -2.64
CA PRO A 176 -16.28 4.08 -3.67
C PRO A 176 -16.73 5.05 -4.76
N MET A 177 -15.77 5.81 -5.28
CA MET A 177 -15.96 6.51 -6.55
C MET A 177 -15.93 5.49 -7.68
N ALA A 178 -17.12 5.08 -8.13
CA ALA A 178 -17.28 4.14 -9.25
C ALA A 178 -16.94 4.79 -10.61
N ALA A 179 -17.15 6.10 -10.74
CA ALA A 179 -16.84 6.89 -11.93
C ALA A 179 -16.39 8.30 -11.54
N GLU A 180 -15.61 8.95 -12.41
CA GLU A 180 -15.23 10.36 -12.25
C GLU A 180 -16.32 11.25 -12.84
N GLN A 181 -16.84 12.18 -12.03
CA GLN A 181 -17.91 13.11 -12.44
C GLN A 181 -17.50 14.55 -12.11
N SER A 182 -16.41 15.00 -12.73
CA SER A 182 -15.97 16.40 -12.56
C SER A 182 -16.97 17.35 -13.21
N ASN A 183 -17.36 18.39 -12.48
CA ASN A 183 -18.24 19.45 -12.96
C ASN A 183 -17.81 20.83 -12.41
N PRO A 184 -17.26 21.74 -13.24
CA PRO A 184 -17.04 21.57 -14.66
C PRO A 184 -15.97 20.50 -14.96
N PRO A 185 -15.94 19.95 -16.19
CA PRO A 185 -14.90 19.01 -16.63
C PRO A 185 -13.50 19.58 -16.37
N LEU A 186 -12.55 18.70 -16.03
CA LEU A 186 -11.17 19.12 -15.78
C LEU A 186 -10.51 19.66 -17.05
N ALA A 187 -10.86 19.13 -18.22
CA ALA A 187 -10.46 19.66 -19.51
C ALA A 187 -11.53 19.30 -20.56
N LEU A 188 -11.69 20.13 -21.60
CA LEU A 188 -12.63 19.86 -22.70
C LEU A 188 -12.33 18.51 -23.38
N ALA A 189 -11.05 18.15 -23.49
CA ALA A 189 -10.63 16.87 -24.07
C ALA A 189 -11.10 15.64 -23.28
N LEU A 190 -11.47 15.81 -22.00
CA LEU A 190 -11.97 14.73 -21.14
C LEU A 190 -13.49 14.62 -21.14
N GLU A 191 -14.22 15.51 -21.83
CA GLU A 191 -15.67 15.41 -21.95
C GLU A 191 -16.10 14.21 -22.81
N SER A 192 -15.33 13.91 -23.86
CA SER A 192 -15.58 12.79 -24.76
C SER A 192 -15.10 11.44 -24.22
N ASP A 193 -14.17 11.44 -23.26
CA ASP A 193 -13.62 10.26 -22.60
C ASP A 193 -13.36 10.56 -21.11
N PRO A 194 -14.42 10.54 -20.26
CA PRO A 194 -14.32 10.86 -18.83
C PRO A 194 -13.82 9.67 -18.02
N THR A 195 -12.87 8.88 -18.56
CA THR A 195 -12.29 7.75 -17.85
C THR A 195 -11.07 8.16 -17.03
N PRO A 196 -10.83 7.53 -15.87
CA PRO A 196 -9.64 7.82 -15.09
C PRO A 196 -8.34 7.58 -15.85
N ALA A 197 -8.30 6.57 -16.73
CA ALA A 197 -7.14 6.28 -17.56
C ALA A 197 -6.86 7.41 -18.56
N ALA A 198 -7.89 7.96 -19.22
CA ALA A 198 -7.76 9.10 -20.11
C ALA A 198 -7.30 10.35 -19.37
N ARG A 199 -7.87 10.64 -18.19
CA ARG A 199 -7.43 11.74 -17.32
C ARG A 199 -5.96 11.65 -16.96
N ARG A 200 -5.52 10.50 -16.43
CA ARG A 200 -4.12 10.30 -16.04
C ARG A 200 -3.17 10.47 -17.22
N LYS A 201 -3.54 9.94 -18.39
CA LYS A 201 -2.78 10.12 -19.64
C LYS A 201 -2.73 11.58 -20.08
N TYR A 202 -3.85 12.30 -20.02
CA TYR A 202 -3.94 13.70 -20.41
C TYR A 202 -3.05 14.58 -19.51
N PHE A 203 -3.14 14.39 -18.19
CA PHE A 203 -2.34 15.12 -17.22
C PHE A 203 -0.94 14.55 -17.00
N ALA A 204 -0.49 13.55 -17.77
CA ALA A 204 0.93 13.18 -17.81
C ALA A 204 1.79 14.30 -18.43
N ASP A 205 1.19 15.11 -19.32
CA ASP A 205 1.80 16.33 -19.87
C ASP A 205 1.73 17.49 -18.87
N GLU A 206 2.88 18.14 -18.65
CA GLU A 206 3.00 19.29 -17.75
C GLU A 206 2.19 20.51 -18.19
N SER A 207 2.09 20.74 -19.50
CA SER A 207 1.37 21.90 -20.05
C SER A 207 -0.11 21.86 -19.66
N HIS A 208 -0.75 20.69 -19.79
CA HIS A 208 -2.14 20.50 -19.39
C HIS A 208 -2.36 20.68 -17.89
N ARG A 209 -1.40 20.27 -17.05
CA ARG A 209 -1.50 20.47 -15.60
C ARG A 209 -1.46 21.94 -15.21
N LYS A 210 -0.63 22.72 -15.93
CA LYS A 210 -0.49 24.17 -15.73
C LYS A 210 -1.75 24.96 -16.07
N GLU A 211 -2.62 24.42 -16.90
CA GLU A 211 -3.92 25.03 -17.23
C GLU A 211 -4.96 24.88 -16.10
N ILE A 212 -4.73 23.98 -15.14
CA ILE A 212 -5.64 23.76 -14.02
C ILE A 212 -5.24 24.66 -12.85
N THR A 213 -6.21 25.37 -12.30
CA THR A 213 -6.08 26.07 -11.02
C THR A 213 -7.17 25.56 -10.09
N PHE A 214 -6.78 25.04 -8.93
CA PHE A 214 -7.72 24.73 -7.86
C PHE A 214 -7.94 25.96 -7.01
N THR A 215 -9.17 26.17 -6.58
CA THR A 215 -9.64 27.35 -5.85
C THR A 215 -10.46 26.93 -4.63
N PRO A 216 -10.81 27.86 -3.73
CA PRO A 216 -11.75 27.58 -2.63
C PRO A 216 -13.16 27.16 -3.07
N ARG A 217 -13.47 27.28 -4.36
CA ARG A 217 -14.74 26.86 -4.95
C ARG A 217 -14.70 25.44 -5.52
N ASP A 218 -13.60 24.72 -5.32
CA ASP A 218 -13.43 23.37 -5.84
C ASP A 218 -13.50 22.36 -4.70
N LEU A 219 -14.53 21.51 -4.69
CA LEU A 219 -14.52 20.29 -3.90
C LEU A 219 -13.80 19.20 -4.69
N ILE A 220 -12.68 18.76 -4.14
CA ILE A 220 -11.83 17.72 -4.68
C ILE A 220 -12.15 16.44 -3.94
N GLN A 221 -12.48 15.39 -4.68
CA GLN A 221 -12.58 14.03 -4.17
C GLN A 221 -11.58 13.15 -4.92
N ALA A 222 -10.72 12.47 -4.18
CA ALA A 222 -9.73 11.56 -4.73
C ALA A 222 -9.73 10.25 -3.95
N ASP A 223 -9.42 9.16 -4.63
CA ASP A 223 -9.26 7.86 -4.01
C ASP A 223 -7.99 7.20 -4.55
N PHE A 224 -6.97 7.17 -3.70
CA PHE A 224 -5.71 6.50 -3.98
C PHE A 224 -5.84 5.02 -3.65
N VAL A 225 -6.16 4.23 -4.68
CA VAL A 225 -6.40 2.80 -4.60
C VAL A 225 -5.65 2.07 -5.71
N HIS A 226 -4.69 1.24 -5.33
CA HIS A 226 -3.89 0.46 -6.29
C HIS A 226 -3.85 -1.01 -5.87
N GLY A 227 -3.93 -1.91 -6.86
CA GLY A 227 -3.84 -3.36 -6.63
C GLY A 227 -2.42 -3.93 -6.58
N TYR A 228 -1.41 -3.08 -6.80
CA TYR A 228 -0.01 -3.51 -6.89
C TYR A 228 0.66 -3.70 -5.53
N LEU A 229 0.24 -2.94 -4.51
CA LEU A 229 0.68 -3.14 -3.13
C LEU A 229 -0.39 -3.90 -2.37
N GLN A 230 -0.01 -5.03 -1.76
CA GLN A 230 -0.95 -5.90 -1.05
C GLN A 230 -0.60 -5.96 0.43
N PHE A 231 -1.60 -5.72 1.28
CA PHE A 231 -1.54 -5.97 2.72
C PHE A 231 -2.35 -7.23 3.07
N PRO A 232 -2.03 -7.96 4.16
CA PRO A 232 -1.01 -7.67 5.19
C PRO A 232 0.43 -8.03 4.82
N SER A 233 0.67 -8.80 3.77
CA SER A 233 1.99 -9.35 3.42
C SER A 233 3.00 -8.33 2.88
N LEU A 234 2.62 -7.05 2.76
CA LEU A 234 3.43 -5.96 2.18
C LEU A 234 4.14 -6.40 0.89
N THR A 235 3.37 -6.89 -0.08
CA THR A 235 3.91 -7.45 -1.32
C THR A 235 3.66 -6.51 -2.49
N ILE A 236 4.70 -6.22 -3.28
CA ILE A 236 4.53 -5.60 -4.60
C ILE A 236 4.31 -6.69 -5.64
N ALA A 237 3.16 -6.66 -6.32
CA ALA A 237 2.86 -7.51 -7.46
C ALA A 237 3.13 -6.77 -8.78
N LEU A 238 4.11 -7.25 -9.55
CA LEU A 238 4.41 -6.74 -10.88
C LEU A 238 3.70 -7.59 -11.97
N PRO A 239 3.54 -7.05 -13.19
CA PRO A 239 3.07 -7.82 -14.34
C PRO A 239 3.95 -9.05 -14.60
N GLY A 240 3.33 -10.12 -15.12
CA GLY A 240 4.04 -11.38 -15.39
C GLY A 240 4.19 -12.30 -14.17
N GLY A 241 3.51 -11.99 -13.06
CA GLY A 241 3.47 -12.86 -11.87
C GLY A 241 4.66 -12.72 -10.93
N VAL A 242 5.52 -11.72 -11.14
CA VAL A 242 6.65 -11.43 -10.26
C VAL A 242 6.13 -10.72 -9.01
N GLN A 243 6.49 -11.23 -7.84
CA GLN A 243 6.13 -10.63 -6.55
C GLN A 243 7.40 -10.34 -5.74
N PHE A 244 7.44 -9.15 -5.14
CA PHE A 244 8.49 -8.76 -4.20
C PHE A 244 7.89 -8.64 -2.82
N ASP A 245 8.32 -9.52 -1.92
CA ASP A 245 8.01 -9.40 -0.49
C ASP A 245 8.86 -8.28 0.10
N LEU A 246 8.22 -7.15 0.41
CA LEU A 246 8.92 -6.03 1.02
C LEU A 246 9.09 -6.22 2.53
N MET A 247 8.43 -7.21 3.15
CA MET A 247 8.52 -7.44 4.60
C MET A 247 9.95 -7.74 5.04
N TYR A 248 10.75 -8.40 4.18
CA TYR A 248 12.17 -8.65 4.45
C TYR A 248 13.00 -7.35 4.56
N TYR A 249 12.58 -6.30 3.85
CA TYR A 249 13.23 -4.98 3.84
C TYR A 249 12.51 -3.96 4.73
N TYR A 250 11.37 -4.35 5.30
CA TYR A 250 10.56 -3.48 6.14
C TYR A 250 11.23 -3.33 7.51
N ASP A 251 11.64 -2.11 7.81
CA ASP A 251 12.39 -1.75 9.01
C ASP A 251 11.50 -1.19 10.12
N GLU A 252 10.23 -1.58 10.15
CA GLU A 252 9.22 -1.19 11.14
C GLU A 252 8.86 0.30 11.13
N ARG A 253 9.29 1.04 10.10
CA ARG A 253 8.99 2.47 9.97
C ARG A 253 7.62 2.72 9.35
N PRO A 254 6.97 3.84 9.70
CA PRO A 254 5.79 4.27 8.97
C PRO A 254 6.13 4.60 7.52
N VAL A 255 5.24 4.22 6.61
CA VAL A 255 5.25 4.70 5.23
C VAL A 255 4.38 5.94 5.16
N HIS A 256 4.98 7.08 4.79
CA HIS A 256 4.27 8.33 4.64
C HIS A 256 3.83 8.53 3.19
N PHE A 257 2.54 8.77 3.01
CA PHE A 257 1.96 9.34 1.79
C PHE A 257 1.76 10.83 2.02
N VAL A 258 2.42 11.65 1.23
CA VAL A 258 2.48 13.09 1.42
C VAL A 258 1.85 13.78 0.22
N CYS A 259 0.92 14.70 0.48
CA CYS A 259 0.49 15.68 -0.51
C CYS A 259 1.19 17.01 -0.22
N LYS A 260 1.96 17.54 -1.16
CA LYS A 260 2.77 18.74 -0.95
C LYS A 260 2.82 19.65 -2.17
N GLU A 261 3.28 20.88 -1.94
CA GLU A 261 3.54 21.85 -3.00
C GLU A 261 4.91 21.60 -3.66
N ARG A 262 4.94 21.65 -5.00
CA ARG A 262 6.16 21.46 -5.79
C ARG A 262 7.16 22.56 -5.50
N GLY A 263 8.43 22.18 -5.31
CA GLY A 263 9.53 23.14 -5.10
C GLY A 263 9.54 23.83 -3.73
N THR A 264 8.65 23.44 -2.81
CA THR A 264 8.63 23.96 -1.43
C THR A 264 8.65 22.82 -0.42
N GLU A 265 8.82 23.16 0.86
CA GLU A 265 8.65 22.22 1.98
C GLU A 265 7.21 22.19 2.51
N GLU A 266 6.30 22.94 1.90
CA GLU A 266 4.92 23.08 2.37
C GLU A 266 4.12 21.81 2.06
N THR A 267 3.56 21.21 3.11
CA THR A 267 2.77 19.97 3.04
C THR A 267 1.29 20.28 3.27
N PHE A 268 0.43 19.76 2.40
CA PHE A 268 -1.01 19.87 2.55
C PHE A 268 -1.53 18.86 3.57
N PHE A 269 -1.15 17.58 3.43
CA PHE A 269 -1.49 16.53 4.37
C PHE A 269 -0.52 15.35 4.28
N VAL A 270 -0.50 14.55 5.35
CA VAL A 270 0.28 13.31 5.45
C VAL A 270 -0.62 12.17 5.92
N VAL A 271 -0.51 11.02 5.25
CA VAL A 271 -1.18 9.78 5.65
C VAL A 271 -0.11 8.73 5.93
N SER A 272 -0.09 8.17 7.13
CA SER A 272 0.97 7.26 7.57
C SER A 272 0.43 5.85 7.79
N PHE A 273 1.13 4.86 7.25
CA PHE A 273 0.84 3.44 7.48
C PHE A 273 1.98 2.83 8.28
N THR A 274 1.69 2.28 9.46
CA THR A 274 2.67 1.56 10.28
C THR A 274 2.27 0.10 10.36
N VAL A 275 3.16 -0.83 10.05
CA VAL A 275 2.89 -2.26 10.26
C VAL A 275 3.30 -2.61 11.68
N ILE A 276 2.32 -3.01 12.50
CA ILE A 276 2.52 -3.60 13.83
C ILE A 276 2.64 -5.11 13.66
N LYS A 277 3.65 -5.69 14.32
CA LYS A 277 3.81 -7.14 14.47
C LYS A 277 3.04 -7.58 15.70
N ASP A 278 2.18 -8.58 15.58
CA ASP A 278 1.61 -9.22 16.76
C ASP A 278 2.75 -10.00 17.44
N THR A 279 3.13 -9.56 18.63
CA THR A 279 4.00 -10.35 19.49
C THR A 279 3.07 -11.27 20.26
N GLU A 280 3.12 -12.58 20.03
CA GLU A 280 2.53 -13.53 20.95
C GLU A 280 3.19 -13.29 22.32
N GLU A 281 2.45 -12.77 23.29
CA GLU A 281 2.93 -12.72 24.68
C GLU A 281 3.24 -14.17 25.08
N PRO A 282 4.45 -14.47 25.60
CA PRO A 282 4.73 -15.81 26.08
C PRO A 282 3.72 -16.14 27.17
N GLU A 283 2.94 -17.21 26.97
CA GLU A 283 2.07 -17.77 28.00
C GLU A 283 2.83 -17.82 29.33
N GLN A 284 2.28 -17.17 30.35
CA GLN A 284 2.85 -17.16 31.69
C GLN A 284 3.10 -18.60 32.12
N GLY A 285 4.39 -18.93 32.27
CA GLY A 285 4.83 -20.24 32.70
C GLY A 285 4.12 -20.65 33.99
N GLU A 286 3.73 -21.93 34.00
CA GLU A 286 3.08 -22.62 35.11
C GLU A 286 3.65 -22.20 36.47
N VAL A 287 2.73 -21.86 37.37
CA VAL A 287 2.97 -21.66 38.79
C VAL A 287 3.72 -22.87 39.34
N ASN A 288 4.95 -22.67 39.82
CA ASN A 288 5.66 -23.67 40.60
C ASN A 288 4.81 -24.05 41.82
N ASP A 289 4.41 -25.31 41.93
CA ASP A 289 3.79 -25.89 43.11
C ASP A 289 4.70 -25.64 44.33
N ALA A 290 4.27 -24.70 45.18
CA ALA A 290 4.78 -24.56 46.52
C ALA A 290 4.27 -25.75 47.35
N ILE A 291 5.20 -26.57 47.82
CA ILE A 291 4.95 -27.63 48.81
C ILE A 291 4.33 -26.98 50.05
N PRO A 292 3.16 -27.44 50.56
CA PRO A 292 2.62 -26.95 51.82
C PRO A 292 3.49 -27.49 52.97
N VAL A 293 4.10 -26.59 53.74
CA VAL A 293 4.65 -26.92 55.05
C VAL A 293 3.47 -27.03 56.02
N ASP A 294 3.14 -28.26 56.39
CA ASP A 294 2.17 -28.56 57.44
C ASP A 294 2.73 -28.16 58.81
N SER A 295 1.97 -27.35 59.56
CA SER A 295 2.34 -26.85 60.88
C SER A 295 1.11 -26.73 61.80
N SER A 296 0.66 -27.87 62.32
CA SER A 296 -0.20 -28.04 63.52
C SER A 296 -0.53 -29.55 63.60
N ASP A 297 -0.09 -30.37 64.55
CA ASP A 297 -0.27 -30.36 66.01
C ASP A 297 0.78 -31.34 66.61
N ILE A 298 1.59 -31.09 67.65
CA ILE A 298 1.28 -30.93 69.10
C ILE A 298 0.14 -31.83 69.59
N ASP A 299 0.48 -33.05 69.96
CA ASP A 299 0.54 -33.50 71.36
C ASP A 299 1.63 -34.58 71.55
#